data_AF-A0A382S8Y8-F1
#
_entry.id   AF-A0A382S8Y8-F1
#
_cell.length_a   1.000
_cell.length_b   1.000
_cell.length_c   1.000
_cell.angle_alpha   90.00
_cell.angle_beta   90.00
_cell.angle_gamma   90.00
#
_symmetry.space_group_name_H-M   'P 1'
#
loop_
_entity.id
_entity.type
_entity.pdbx_description
1 polymer ?
#
loop_
_entity_poly.entity_id
_entity_poly.type
_entity_poly.pdbx_seq_one_letter_code
_entity_poly.pdbx_strand_id
1 'polypeptide(L)'
;SPPVIYDQDYDSDGIYNWNEKPGCALLPDCDFDGLWDNEELAQCITDPDCDDDAIGDGAELWACVLMADCDGDGVNDVDERTTECIQDPSCRLEELDSDSDGLYDKDELEQCVLNPDCDGDGIGDASELWACILMADCDGDGVGDNSEQTGCLQSPLCGKSRSDTDGDGLYDSLEYTIHERCVTNPDCDGDGIPDGNETRACMLMADCDGDGAGDKSEISKACMQDPTCTPAGLSKREREIGQLTDLIGEVNP
;
A
#
# COMPACT_ATOMS: atom_id res chain seq x y z
N SER A 1 -69.23 -16.15 9.67
CA SER A 1 -68.12 -15.47 8.98
C SER A 1 -67.58 -16.40 7.92
N PRO A 2 -67.24 -15.91 6.71
CA PRO A 2 -66.43 -16.71 5.80
C PRO A 2 -65.09 -17.04 6.50
N PRO A 3 -64.47 -18.20 6.21
CA PRO A 3 -63.13 -18.49 6.71
C PRO A 3 -62.18 -17.40 6.21
N VAL A 4 -61.34 -16.90 7.12
CA VAL A 4 -60.23 -16.03 6.73
C VAL A 4 -59.27 -16.93 5.96
N ILE A 5 -59.17 -16.72 4.65
CA ILE A 5 -58.12 -17.36 3.86
C ILE A 5 -56.88 -16.55 4.17
N TYR A 6 -56.02 -17.12 5.02
CA TYR A 6 -54.65 -16.63 5.15
C TYR A 6 -53.93 -17.02 3.88
N ASP A 7 -53.36 -16.01 3.22
CA ASP A 7 -52.41 -16.26 2.17
C ASP A 7 -51.19 -16.97 2.78
N GLN A 8 -50.78 -18.06 2.15
CA GLN A 8 -49.75 -18.95 2.70
C GLN A 8 -48.37 -18.69 2.10
N ASP A 9 -48.33 -17.85 1.06
CA ASP A 9 -47.20 -17.55 0.20
C ASP A 9 -47.46 -16.12 -0.33
N TYR A 10 -46.87 -15.12 0.34
CA TYR A 10 -47.26 -13.72 0.14
C TYR A 10 -46.74 -13.11 -1.16
N ASP A 11 -45.62 -13.61 -1.68
CA ASP A 11 -44.94 -13.15 -2.90
C ASP A 11 -45.15 -14.09 -4.09
N SER A 12 -45.80 -15.24 -3.87
CA SER A 12 -46.19 -16.19 -4.92
C SER A 12 -45.00 -16.83 -5.64
N ASP A 13 -43.88 -16.99 -4.93
CA ASP A 13 -42.69 -17.69 -5.42
C ASP A 13 -42.82 -19.22 -5.26
N GLY A 14 -43.79 -19.71 -4.47
CA GLY A 14 -44.02 -21.12 -4.21
C GLY A 14 -43.32 -21.66 -2.95
N ILE A 15 -42.64 -20.82 -2.18
CA ILE A 15 -42.19 -21.10 -0.82
C ILE A 15 -43.25 -20.57 0.15
N TYR A 16 -43.60 -21.39 1.15
CA TYR A 16 -44.56 -20.94 2.15
C TYR A 16 -43.92 -19.96 3.13
N ASN A 17 -44.67 -18.95 3.57
CA ASN A 17 -44.29 -17.89 4.52
C ASN A 17 -43.53 -18.35 5.79
N TRP A 18 -43.70 -19.60 6.23
CA TRP A 18 -43.04 -20.17 7.42
C TRP A 18 -41.77 -20.98 7.10
N ASN A 19 -41.51 -21.25 5.83
CA ASN A 19 -40.31 -21.88 5.30
C ASN A 19 -39.29 -20.87 4.77
N GLU A 20 -39.73 -19.64 4.50
CA GLU A 20 -38.87 -18.56 4.03
C GLU A 20 -37.90 -18.04 5.08
N LYS A 21 -36.83 -17.42 4.59
CA LYS A 21 -35.83 -16.78 5.46
C LYS A 21 -36.40 -15.50 6.08
N PRO A 22 -35.89 -15.09 7.26
CA PRO A 22 -36.36 -13.88 7.92
C PRO A 22 -36.15 -12.63 7.05
N GLY A 23 -37.24 -12.04 6.57
CA GLY A 23 -37.21 -10.84 5.71
C GLY A 23 -37.56 -11.11 4.25
N CYS A 24 -37.57 -12.37 3.82
CA CYS A 24 -37.83 -12.75 2.42
C CYS A 24 -39.30 -12.91 2.09
N ALA A 25 -40.18 -13.11 3.09
CA ALA A 25 -41.61 -13.40 2.91
C ALA A 25 -42.51 -12.39 2.20
N LEU A 26 -41.97 -11.41 1.51
CA LEU A 26 -42.69 -10.50 0.62
C LEU A 26 -41.91 -10.25 -0.68
N LEU A 27 -40.86 -11.01 -0.93
CA LEU A 27 -39.84 -10.83 -1.95
C LEU A 27 -39.66 -12.18 -2.64
N PRO A 28 -40.14 -12.35 -3.89
CA PRO A 28 -39.91 -13.58 -4.66
C PRO A 28 -38.42 -13.85 -4.97
N ASP A 29 -37.58 -12.86 -4.73
CA ASP A 29 -36.14 -12.77 -4.96
C ASP A 29 -35.62 -11.88 -3.82
N CYS A 30 -35.05 -12.50 -2.79
CA CYS A 30 -34.82 -11.86 -1.51
C CYS A 30 -33.53 -11.05 -1.44
N ASP A 31 -32.49 -11.44 -2.17
CA ASP A 31 -31.20 -10.74 -2.24
C ASP A 31 -31.01 -9.92 -3.53
N PHE A 32 -31.96 -10.02 -4.46
CA PHE A 32 -32.05 -9.21 -5.68
C PHE A 32 -30.96 -9.53 -6.70
N ASP A 33 -30.51 -10.78 -6.74
CA ASP A 33 -29.48 -11.27 -7.66
C ASP A 33 -30.06 -11.67 -9.05
N GLY A 34 -31.39 -11.86 -9.12
CA GLY A 34 -32.13 -12.21 -10.32
C GLY A 34 -32.53 -13.68 -10.41
N LEU A 35 -32.21 -14.51 -9.42
CA LEU A 35 -32.84 -15.80 -9.16
C LEU A 35 -34.02 -15.63 -8.21
N TRP A 36 -34.99 -16.53 -8.29
CA TRP A 36 -36.08 -16.55 -7.32
C TRP A 36 -35.72 -17.48 -6.17
N ASP A 37 -36.18 -17.19 -4.95
CA ASP A 37 -35.86 -17.97 -3.74
C ASP A 37 -36.12 -19.49 -3.93
N ASN A 38 -37.09 -19.85 -4.77
CA ASN A 38 -37.47 -21.23 -5.08
C ASN A 38 -36.55 -21.94 -6.11
N GLU A 39 -35.76 -21.18 -6.86
CA GLU A 39 -34.76 -21.63 -7.84
C GLU A 39 -33.35 -21.71 -7.20
N GLU A 40 -33.17 -21.07 -6.05
CA GLU A 40 -31.93 -21.04 -5.30
C GLU A 40 -31.72 -22.22 -4.35
N LEU A 41 -30.46 -22.39 -3.94
CA LEU A 41 -30.12 -23.26 -2.83
C LEU A 41 -30.48 -22.58 -1.51
N ALA A 42 -30.96 -23.36 -0.54
CA ALA A 42 -31.44 -22.82 0.73
C ALA A 42 -30.37 -22.04 1.55
N GLN A 43 -29.10 -22.10 1.18
CA GLN A 43 -28.03 -21.31 1.80
C GLN A 43 -27.71 -20.01 1.06
N CYS A 44 -28.15 -19.86 -0.19
CA CYS A 44 -27.90 -18.73 -1.07
C CYS A 44 -29.02 -17.69 -1.08
N ILE A 45 -30.28 -18.07 -0.74
CA ILE A 45 -31.49 -17.19 -0.69
C ILE A 45 -31.33 -15.74 -0.18
N THR A 46 -30.30 -15.44 0.62
CA THR A 46 -30.09 -14.09 1.19
C THR A 46 -28.73 -13.51 0.83
N ASP A 47 -28.03 -14.12 -0.11
CA ASP A 47 -26.64 -13.93 -0.42
C ASP A 47 -26.47 -13.90 -1.95
N PRO A 48 -26.40 -12.72 -2.56
CA PRO A 48 -26.51 -12.55 -4.01
C PRO A 48 -25.27 -13.03 -4.80
N ASP A 49 -24.30 -13.64 -4.11
CA ASP A 49 -23.01 -14.16 -4.59
C ASP A 49 -22.55 -15.23 -3.57
N CYS A 50 -23.07 -16.45 -3.74
CA CYS A 50 -23.08 -17.47 -2.68
C CYS A 50 -21.71 -18.13 -2.43
N ASP A 51 -20.76 -17.98 -3.34
CA ASP A 51 -19.37 -18.42 -3.18
C ASP A 51 -18.35 -17.26 -3.11
N ASP A 52 -18.83 -16.02 -3.08
CA ASP A 52 -18.06 -14.79 -2.95
C ASP A 52 -17.02 -14.60 -4.08
N ASP A 53 -17.34 -15.00 -5.30
CA ASP A 53 -16.43 -14.96 -6.46
C ASP A 53 -16.57 -13.68 -7.33
N ALA A 54 -17.50 -12.80 -6.96
CA ALA A 54 -17.87 -11.56 -7.63
C ALA A 54 -18.75 -11.70 -8.90
N ILE A 55 -19.25 -12.90 -9.19
CA ILE A 55 -20.30 -13.20 -10.16
C ILE A 55 -21.56 -13.62 -9.40
N GLY A 56 -22.59 -12.77 -9.35
CA GLY A 56 -23.79 -13.13 -8.60
C GLY A 56 -24.55 -14.33 -9.18
N ASP A 57 -25.23 -15.09 -8.33
CA ASP A 57 -25.79 -16.42 -8.66
C ASP A 57 -26.69 -16.41 -9.91
N GLY A 58 -27.49 -15.35 -10.11
CA GLY A 58 -28.34 -15.18 -11.29
C GLY A 58 -27.60 -14.96 -12.62
N ALA A 59 -26.33 -14.60 -12.59
CA ALA A 59 -25.45 -14.53 -13.76
C ALA A 59 -24.70 -15.85 -14.00
N GLU A 60 -24.68 -16.74 -13.02
CA GLU A 60 -23.96 -17.99 -13.07
C GLU A 60 -24.79 -19.13 -13.66
N LEU A 61 -24.09 -20.23 -13.95
CA LEU A 61 -24.74 -21.50 -14.24
C LEU A 61 -25.03 -22.18 -12.89
N TRP A 62 -26.19 -22.83 -12.75
CA TRP A 62 -26.63 -23.44 -11.48
C TRP A 62 -25.61 -24.37 -10.79
N ALA A 63 -24.66 -24.93 -11.55
CA ALA A 63 -23.60 -25.77 -10.99
C ALA A 63 -22.42 -24.98 -10.41
N CYS A 64 -22.26 -23.72 -10.78
CA CYS A 64 -21.15 -22.82 -10.42
C CYS A 64 -21.43 -22.00 -9.16
N VAL A 65 -22.72 -21.73 -8.83
CA VAL A 65 -23.22 -21.00 -7.63
C VAL A 65 -22.56 -21.29 -6.27
N LEU A 66 -21.80 -22.36 -6.13
CA LEU A 66 -21.11 -22.72 -4.90
C LEU A 66 -19.60 -22.93 -5.07
N MET A 67 -19.04 -22.56 -6.22
CA MET A 67 -17.69 -22.86 -6.65
C MET A 67 -17.11 -21.68 -7.45
N ALA A 68 -16.35 -20.83 -6.75
CA ALA A 68 -15.59 -19.73 -7.34
C ALA A 68 -14.63 -20.12 -8.49
N ASP A 69 -14.34 -21.42 -8.64
CA ASP A 69 -13.65 -22.05 -9.77
C ASP A 69 -14.52 -23.25 -10.19
N CYS A 70 -15.43 -23.00 -11.13
CA CYS A 70 -16.52 -23.92 -11.43
C CYS A 70 -16.05 -25.21 -12.14
N ASP A 71 -14.97 -25.15 -12.91
CA ASP A 71 -14.41 -26.29 -13.63
C ASP A 71 -13.22 -26.98 -12.92
N GLY A 72 -12.68 -26.32 -11.89
CA GLY A 72 -11.63 -26.83 -11.03
C GLY A 72 -10.25 -26.83 -11.69
N ASP A 73 -10.00 -25.95 -12.65
CA ASP A 73 -8.71 -25.85 -13.33
C ASP A 73 -7.71 -24.89 -12.66
N GLY A 74 -8.18 -24.14 -11.65
CA GLY A 74 -7.40 -23.21 -10.85
C GLY A 74 -7.54 -21.74 -11.25
N VAL A 75 -8.35 -21.40 -12.26
CA VAL A 75 -8.78 -20.01 -12.53
C VAL A 75 -10.12 -19.77 -11.82
N ASN A 76 -10.29 -18.63 -11.16
CA ASN A 76 -11.63 -18.27 -10.68
C ASN A 76 -12.49 -17.80 -11.85
N ASP A 77 -13.81 -18.01 -11.79
CA ASP A 77 -14.73 -17.71 -12.90
C ASP A 77 -14.68 -16.23 -13.33
N VAL A 78 -14.48 -15.30 -12.37
CA VAL A 78 -14.32 -13.86 -12.64
C VAL A 78 -13.05 -13.52 -13.44
N ASP A 79 -12.03 -14.37 -13.34
CA ASP A 79 -10.73 -14.18 -13.97
C ASP A 79 -10.66 -14.77 -15.37
N GLU A 80 -11.70 -15.48 -15.79
CA GLU A 80 -11.77 -16.11 -17.08
C GLU A 80 -12.26 -15.19 -18.20
N ARG A 81 -11.75 -15.46 -19.40
CA ARG A 81 -11.92 -14.56 -20.54
C ARG A 81 -13.35 -14.52 -21.08
N THR A 82 -14.09 -15.61 -20.91
CA THR A 82 -15.40 -15.84 -21.54
C THR A 82 -16.23 -16.80 -20.69
N THR A 83 -17.55 -16.67 -20.72
CA THR A 83 -18.48 -17.59 -20.05
C THR A 83 -18.31 -19.05 -20.49
N GLU A 84 -17.77 -19.31 -21.68
CA GLU A 84 -17.43 -20.67 -22.11
C GLU A 84 -16.24 -21.28 -21.38
N CYS A 85 -15.33 -20.46 -20.83
CA CYS A 85 -14.18 -20.96 -20.08
C CYS A 85 -14.56 -21.42 -18.68
N ILE A 86 -15.57 -20.80 -18.04
CA ILE A 86 -16.14 -21.15 -16.71
C ILE A 86 -16.45 -22.64 -16.52
N GLN A 87 -16.57 -23.39 -17.62
CA GLN A 87 -16.88 -24.81 -17.57
C GLN A 87 -15.92 -25.69 -18.37
N ASP A 88 -14.79 -25.15 -18.84
CA ASP A 88 -13.84 -25.84 -19.69
C ASP A 88 -12.45 -25.90 -19.05
N PRO A 89 -12.10 -27.01 -18.35
CA PRO A 89 -10.85 -27.11 -17.57
C PRO A 89 -9.59 -27.24 -18.44
N SER A 90 -9.73 -26.93 -19.72
CA SER A 90 -8.65 -26.71 -20.68
C SER A 90 -8.33 -25.23 -20.93
N CYS A 91 -9.15 -24.28 -20.43
CA CYS A 91 -8.95 -22.83 -20.47
C CYS A 91 -7.91 -22.34 -19.43
N ARG A 92 -6.78 -23.04 -19.31
CA ARG A 92 -5.84 -22.86 -18.20
C ARG A 92 -4.99 -21.59 -18.29
N LEU A 93 -4.60 -21.13 -17.10
CA LEU A 93 -3.78 -19.96 -16.73
C LEU A 93 -2.52 -19.65 -17.54
N GLU A 94 -1.91 -20.61 -18.23
CA GLU A 94 -0.63 -20.42 -18.92
C GLU A 94 -0.69 -19.36 -20.03
N GLU A 95 -1.88 -18.98 -20.49
CA GLU A 95 -2.10 -17.88 -21.46
C GLU A 95 -2.55 -16.56 -20.83
N LEU A 96 -2.73 -16.49 -19.51
CA LEU A 96 -3.27 -15.33 -18.77
C LEU A 96 -2.32 -14.78 -17.69
N ASP A 97 -1.29 -15.53 -17.32
CA ASP A 97 -0.18 -15.14 -16.44
C ASP A 97 1.13 -15.31 -17.23
N SER A 98 1.52 -14.24 -17.93
CA SER A 98 2.55 -14.27 -18.96
C SER A 98 3.96 -14.46 -18.41
N ASP A 99 4.22 -14.13 -17.14
CA ASP A 99 5.50 -14.33 -16.47
C ASP A 99 5.50 -15.40 -15.37
N SER A 100 4.34 -15.99 -15.11
CA SER A 100 4.13 -17.11 -14.19
C SER A 100 4.46 -16.80 -12.74
N ASP A 101 4.17 -15.58 -12.30
CA ASP A 101 4.41 -15.11 -10.93
C ASP A 101 3.23 -15.37 -9.98
N GLY A 102 2.05 -15.67 -10.54
CA GLY A 102 0.80 -15.93 -9.81
C GLY A 102 -0.17 -14.76 -9.75
N LEU A 103 0.13 -13.63 -10.39
CA LEU A 103 -0.81 -12.57 -10.75
C LEU A 103 -1.23 -12.74 -12.21
N TYR A 104 -2.45 -12.29 -12.54
CA TYR A 104 -2.91 -12.32 -13.94
C TYR A 104 -2.53 -11.03 -14.66
N ASP A 105 -2.22 -11.13 -15.95
CA ASP A 105 -1.86 -9.99 -16.82
C ASP A 105 -2.85 -8.81 -16.71
N LYS A 106 -4.14 -9.11 -16.42
CA LYS A 106 -5.20 -8.09 -16.27
C LYS A 106 -5.17 -7.35 -14.93
N ASP A 107 -4.65 -8.00 -13.91
CA ASP A 107 -4.48 -7.51 -12.54
C ASP A 107 -3.07 -6.97 -12.33
N GLU A 108 -2.23 -6.99 -13.35
CA GLU A 108 -0.92 -6.38 -13.31
C GLU A 108 -0.91 -5.01 -13.98
N LEU A 109 0.12 -4.24 -13.67
CA LEU A 109 0.42 -3.03 -14.42
C LEU A 109 1.12 -3.41 -15.73
N GLU A 110 0.87 -2.65 -16.81
CA GLU A 110 1.38 -2.96 -18.16
C GLU A 110 2.90 -3.20 -18.24
N GLN A 111 3.70 -2.59 -17.35
CA GLN A 111 5.14 -2.80 -17.30
C GLN A 111 5.61 -4.02 -16.47
N CYS A 112 4.71 -4.63 -15.70
CA CYS A 112 4.97 -5.76 -14.82
C CYS A 112 4.57 -7.11 -15.44
N VAL A 113 3.57 -7.14 -16.36
CA VAL A 113 3.05 -8.35 -17.06
C VAL A 113 4.06 -9.40 -17.56
N LEU A 114 5.31 -9.02 -17.80
CA LEU A 114 6.37 -9.92 -18.28
C LEU A 114 7.56 -10.02 -17.31
N ASN A 115 7.39 -9.55 -16.09
CA ASN A 115 8.42 -9.42 -15.08
C ASN A 115 7.87 -9.79 -13.68
N PRO A 116 8.19 -10.99 -13.17
CA PRO A 116 7.59 -11.56 -11.95
C PRO A 116 8.08 -10.93 -10.64
N ASP A 117 8.79 -9.81 -10.74
CA ASP A 117 9.49 -9.03 -9.71
C ASP A 117 9.74 -7.64 -10.32
N CYS A 118 8.70 -6.82 -10.33
CA CYS A 118 8.59 -5.65 -11.19
C CYS A 118 9.58 -4.53 -10.83
N ASP A 119 9.95 -4.41 -9.55
CA ASP A 119 10.97 -3.49 -9.08
C ASP A 119 12.37 -4.12 -8.91
N GLY A 120 12.46 -5.45 -8.96
CA GLY A 120 13.71 -6.20 -8.92
C GLY A 120 14.33 -6.28 -7.53
N ASP A 121 13.54 -6.16 -6.46
CA ASP A 121 14.01 -6.25 -5.08
C ASP A 121 14.22 -7.71 -4.63
N GLY A 122 13.62 -8.69 -5.31
CA GLY A 122 13.73 -10.11 -5.01
C GLY A 122 12.59 -10.69 -4.16
N ILE A 123 11.53 -9.92 -3.90
CA ILE A 123 10.19 -10.35 -3.53
C ILE A 123 9.34 -10.28 -4.81
N GLY A 124 8.64 -11.36 -5.16
CA GLY A 124 7.82 -11.35 -6.38
C GLY A 124 6.49 -10.63 -6.15
N ASP A 125 5.93 -10.03 -7.21
CA ASP A 125 4.77 -9.13 -7.14
C ASP A 125 3.57 -9.76 -6.42
N ALA A 126 3.28 -11.04 -6.69
CA ALA A 126 2.22 -11.80 -6.01
C ALA A 126 2.37 -11.91 -4.47
N SER A 127 3.59 -11.70 -3.95
CA SER A 127 3.90 -11.74 -2.52
C SER A 127 3.98 -10.36 -1.87
N GLU A 128 3.79 -9.30 -2.66
CA GLU A 128 3.88 -7.93 -2.21
C GLU A 128 2.51 -7.30 -1.96
N LEU A 129 2.53 -6.15 -1.27
CA LEU A 129 1.38 -5.26 -1.31
C LEU A 129 1.38 -4.55 -2.66
N TRP A 130 0.19 -4.28 -3.20
CA TRP A 130 0.04 -3.57 -4.47
C TRP A 130 0.85 -2.26 -4.56
N ALA A 131 1.01 -1.55 -3.44
CA ALA A 131 1.78 -0.31 -3.39
C ALA A 131 3.31 -0.53 -3.50
N CYS A 132 3.80 -1.74 -3.25
CA CYS A 132 5.22 -2.12 -3.18
C CYS A 132 5.77 -2.72 -4.45
N ILE A 133 4.92 -3.30 -5.31
CA ILE A 133 5.28 -3.88 -6.62
C ILE A 133 6.25 -3.02 -7.47
N LEU A 134 6.24 -1.69 -7.28
CA LEU A 134 7.09 -0.75 -8.03
C LEU A 134 8.20 -0.08 -7.21
N MET A 135 8.41 -0.49 -5.96
CA MET A 135 9.26 0.21 -5.00
C MET A 135 10.04 -0.77 -4.13
N ALA A 136 11.30 -1.01 -4.50
CA ALA A 136 12.22 -1.93 -3.81
C ALA A 136 12.53 -1.57 -2.33
N ASP A 137 12.00 -0.44 -1.86
CA ASP A 137 12.02 0.10 -0.52
C ASP A 137 10.68 0.83 -0.34
N CYS A 138 9.66 0.08 0.06
CA CYS A 138 8.27 0.47 -0.12
C CYS A 138 7.82 1.54 0.89
N ASP A 139 8.46 1.63 2.05
CA ASP A 139 8.27 2.71 3.00
C ASP A 139 9.31 3.83 2.87
N GLY A 140 10.35 3.63 2.05
CA GLY A 140 11.35 4.62 1.69
C GLY A 140 12.29 4.94 2.85
N ASP A 141 12.53 3.98 3.74
CA ASP A 141 13.32 4.16 4.95
C ASP A 141 14.81 3.86 4.76
N GLY A 142 15.20 3.41 3.56
CA GLY A 142 16.57 3.11 3.18
C GLY A 142 16.99 1.66 3.40
N VAL A 143 16.11 0.83 3.93
CA VAL A 143 16.29 -0.63 4.00
C VAL A 143 15.33 -1.27 3.01
N GLY A 144 15.87 -1.82 1.92
CA GLY A 144 15.04 -2.48 0.91
C GLY A 144 14.22 -3.66 1.47
N ASP A 145 13.07 -3.88 0.86
CA ASP A 145 11.99 -4.76 1.32
C ASP A 145 12.48 -6.19 1.62
N ASN A 146 13.30 -6.77 0.73
CA ASN A 146 13.94 -8.08 0.93
C ASN A 146 14.82 -8.21 2.20
N SER A 147 15.25 -7.09 2.78
CA SER A 147 16.20 -7.00 3.89
C SER A 147 15.54 -6.64 5.21
N GLU A 148 14.23 -6.39 5.15
CA GLU A 148 13.39 -6.02 6.26
C GLU A 148 12.90 -7.20 7.08
N GLN A 149 12.38 -6.89 8.27
CA GLN A 149 11.73 -7.89 9.10
C GLN A 149 10.28 -8.09 8.65
N THR A 150 9.75 -9.31 8.76
CA THR A 150 8.32 -9.58 8.48
C THR A 150 7.41 -8.60 9.22
N GLY A 151 6.58 -7.89 8.45
CA GLY A 151 5.67 -6.85 8.95
C GLY A 151 6.26 -5.45 9.01
N CYS A 152 7.48 -5.23 8.48
CA CYS A 152 8.10 -3.91 8.41
C CYS A 152 8.01 -3.18 7.07
N LEU A 153 7.69 -3.88 5.96
CA LEU A 153 7.58 -3.37 4.57
C LEU A 153 6.86 -2.02 4.36
N GLN A 154 6.07 -1.54 5.33
CA GLN A 154 5.26 -0.33 5.24
C GLN A 154 5.50 0.65 6.38
N SER A 155 6.53 0.43 7.19
CA SER A 155 6.72 1.11 8.46
C SER A 155 8.16 1.58 8.61
N PRO A 156 8.44 2.86 8.29
CA PRO A 156 9.82 3.40 8.20
C PRO A 156 10.51 3.56 9.56
N LEU A 157 9.86 3.05 10.61
CA LEU A 157 10.21 3.14 12.02
C LEU A 157 10.35 1.74 12.66
N CYS A 158 10.47 0.64 11.89
CA CYS A 158 10.66 -0.69 12.45
C CYS A 158 11.71 -1.53 11.72
N GLY A 159 12.32 -2.49 12.42
CA GLY A 159 13.40 -3.28 11.83
C GLY A 159 14.76 -2.59 11.95
N LYS A 160 15.63 -2.79 10.94
CA LYS A 160 17.02 -2.27 10.92
C LYS A 160 17.07 -0.75 10.86
N SER A 161 16.04 -0.13 10.30
CA SER A 161 15.86 1.31 10.22
C SER A 161 15.85 2.04 11.56
N ARG A 162 15.54 1.34 12.67
CA ARG A 162 15.65 1.87 14.03
C ARG A 162 17.06 1.87 14.61
N SER A 163 18.05 1.39 13.86
CA SER A 163 19.45 1.47 14.29
C SER A 163 19.87 2.93 14.32
N ASP A 164 20.89 3.23 15.12
CA ASP A 164 21.52 4.54 15.24
C ASP A 164 23.02 4.24 15.15
N THR A 165 23.49 4.13 13.90
CA THR A 165 24.77 3.51 13.56
C THR A 165 25.95 4.36 14.03
N ASP A 166 25.79 5.68 14.04
CA ASP A 166 26.81 6.62 14.49
C ASP A 166 26.59 7.18 15.91
N GLY A 167 25.42 6.95 16.51
CA GLY A 167 25.13 7.22 17.91
C GLY A 167 24.78 8.67 18.21
N ASP A 168 24.27 9.41 17.22
CA ASP A 168 23.97 10.83 17.32
C ASP A 168 22.55 11.11 17.87
N GLY A 169 21.71 10.07 17.92
CA GLY A 169 20.35 10.09 18.44
C GLY A 169 19.25 10.21 17.39
N LEU A 170 19.58 10.25 16.10
CA LEU A 170 18.66 9.93 14.99
C LEU A 170 18.72 8.44 14.69
N TYR A 171 17.72 7.97 13.96
CA TYR A 171 17.72 6.59 13.48
C TYR A 171 18.16 6.59 12.02
N ASP A 172 18.91 5.56 11.64
CA ASP A 172 19.51 5.36 10.32
C ASP A 172 18.49 5.61 9.19
N SER A 173 17.21 5.22 9.36
CA SER A 173 16.22 5.47 8.32
C SER A 173 15.84 6.92 8.14
N LEU A 174 15.68 7.63 9.25
CA LEU A 174 15.41 9.06 9.18
C LEU A 174 16.60 9.72 8.48
N GLU A 175 17.83 9.38 8.84
CA GLU A 175 19.04 9.90 8.22
C GLU A 175 19.15 9.57 6.74
N TYR A 176 18.82 8.34 6.34
CA TYR A 176 18.85 7.89 4.95
C TYR A 176 17.92 8.73 4.07
N THR A 177 16.74 9.08 4.57
CA THR A 177 15.79 9.95 3.85
C THR A 177 16.29 11.39 3.67
N ILE A 178 17.35 11.80 4.38
CA ILE A 178 18.03 13.08 4.16
C ILE A 178 19.23 12.87 3.24
N HIS A 179 20.18 12.03 3.65
CA HIS A 179 21.36 11.65 2.88
C HIS A 179 22.04 10.42 3.49
N GLU A 180 22.41 9.45 2.65
CA GLU A 180 23.11 8.20 3.03
C GLU A 180 24.39 8.38 3.86
N ARG A 181 25.02 9.57 3.81
CA ARG A 181 26.28 9.84 4.51
C ARG A 181 26.05 10.14 5.99
N CYS A 182 24.87 10.64 6.35
CA CYS A 182 24.55 11.03 7.72
C CYS A 182 24.46 9.78 8.60
N VAL A 183 23.90 8.68 8.10
CA VAL A 183 23.80 7.36 8.76
C VAL A 183 25.09 6.86 9.45
N THR A 184 26.27 7.31 9.00
CA THR A 184 27.56 6.88 9.56
C THR A 184 28.43 8.04 10.04
N ASN A 185 27.89 9.26 10.03
CA ASN A 185 28.59 10.48 10.38
C ASN A 185 27.70 11.36 11.28
N PRO A 186 28.00 11.43 12.59
CA PRO A 186 27.10 11.99 13.60
C PRO A 186 27.04 13.52 13.61
N ASP A 187 27.47 14.16 12.52
CA ASP A 187 27.61 15.60 12.28
C ASP A 187 27.83 15.77 10.75
N CYS A 188 26.72 15.67 10.01
CA CYS A 188 26.71 15.38 8.58
C CYS A 188 27.18 16.55 7.72
N ASP A 189 27.13 17.78 8.23
CA ASP A 189 27.68 18.98 7.61
C ASP A 189 29.00 19.48 8.25
N GLY A 190 29.37 18.95 9.40
CA GLY A 190 30.64 19.23 10.07
C GLY A 190 30.68 20.57 10.82
N ASP A 191 29.52 21.16 11.16
CA ASP A 191 29.43 22.41 11.91
C ASP A 191 29.77 22.21 13.42
N GLY A 192 29.73 20.95 13.88
CA GLY A 192 30.03 20.55 15.25
C GLY A 192 28.82 20.47 16.17
N ILE A 193 27.60 20.45 15.64
CA ILE A 193 26.34 20.03 16.27
C ILE A 193 25.99 18.65 15.73
N PRO A 194 25.65 17.66 16.57
CA PRO A 194 25.18 16.37 16.07
C PRO A 194 23.81 16.48 15.40
N ASP A 195 23.56 15.73 14.32
CA ASP A 195 22.31 15.81 13.53
C ASP A 195 21.07 15.60 14.41
N GLY A 196 21.12 14.69 15.39
CA GLY A 196 20.08 14.46 16.40
C GLY A 196 19.74 15.67 17.26
N ASN A 197 20.65 16.64 17.35
CA ASN A 197 20.44 17.92 18.00
C ASN A 197 20.10 19.05 17.05
N GLU A 198 20.03 18.81 15.75
CA GLU A 198 19.64 19.79 14.76
C GLU A 198 18.15 19.72 14.45
N THR A 199 17.76 20.31 13.33
CA THR A 199 16.44 20.17 12.72
C THR A 199 16.62 19.60 11.33
N ARG A 200 15.60 18.90 10.81
CA ARG A 200 15.74 18.14 9.56
C ARG A 200 16.19 18.96 8.34
N ALA A 201 16.00 20.28 8.35
CA ALA A 201 16.43 21.17 7.28
C ALA A 201 17.89 21.62 7.38
N CYS A 202 18.51 21.49 8.56
CA CYS A 202 19.84 22.05 8.86
C CYS A 202 20.97 21.03 8.81
N MET A 203 20.71 19.72 8.96
CA MET A 203 21.77 18.68 9.06
C MET A 203 22.71 18.53 7.86
N LEU A 204 22.47 19.27 6.77
CA LEU A 204 23.34 19.30 5.59
C LEU A 204 23.94 20.68 5.33
N MET A 205 23.74 21.65 6.22
CA MET A 205 24.02 23.07 6.01
C MET A 205 24.58 23.71 7.29
N ALA A 206 25.91 23.87 7.34
CA ALA A 206 26.61 24.42 8.49
C ALA A 206 26.21 25.87 8.88
N ASP A 207 25.51 26.57 7.99
CA ASP A 207 24.81 27.84 8.18
C ASP A 207 23.42 27.70 7.54
N CYS A 208 22.45 27.21 8.32
CA CYS A 208 21.17 26.74 7.83
C CYS A 208 20.26 27.86 7.32
N ASP A 209 20.39 29.08 7.87
CA ASP A 209 19.62 30.25 7.45
C ASP A 209 20.37 31.19 6.48
N GLY A 210 21.66 30.97 6.30
CA GLY A 210 22.52 31.70 5.37
C GLY A 210 22.76 33.16 5.79
N ASP A 211 22.72 33.45 7.10
CA ASP A 211 22.97 34.78 7.63
C ASP A 211 24.46 35.11 7.83
N GLY A 212 25.33 34.11 7.66
CA GLY A 212 26.78 34.19 7.79
C GLY A 212 27.30 33.83 9.19
N ALA A 213 26.44 33.43 10.11
CA ALA A 213 26.79 32.80 11.38
C ALA A 213 26.52 31.29 11.27
N GLY A 214 27.55 30.45 11.45
CA GLY A 214 27.31 28.99 11.49
C GLY A 214 26.47 28.60 12.70
N ASP A 215 25.66 27.54 12.54
CA ASP A 215 24.61 27.09 13.45
C ASP A 215 25.09 26.93 14.90
N LYS A 216 26.28 26.36 15.12
CA LYS A 216 26.91 26.25 16.44
C LYS A 216 27.13 27.57 17.20
N SER A 217 27.22 28.69 16.49
CA SER A 217 27.43 30.01 17.09
C SER A 217 26.13 30.63 17.61
N GLU A 218 25.00 29.99 17.36
CA GLU A 218 23.70 30.54 17.65
C GLU A 218 23.14 30.09 19.00
N ILE A 219 22.16 30.86 19.48
CA ILE A 219 21.67 30.72 20.86
C ILE A 219 20.56 29.68 21.02
N SER A 220 19.93 29.23 19.93
CA SER A 220 18.83 28.25 19.98
C SER A 220 18.50 27.66 18.60
N LYS A 221 17.81 26.50 18.57
CA LYS A 221 17.29 25.89 17.33
C LYS A 221 16.37 26.79 16.50
N ALA A 222 15.68 27.74 17.13
CA ALA A 222 14.83 28.69 16.40
C ALA A 222 15.64 29.80 15.73
N CYS A 223 16.85 30.06 16.23
CA CYS A 223 17.79 31.01 15.64
C CYS A 223 18.36 30.42 14.35
N MET A 224 18.65 29.09 14.33
CA MET A 224 19.31 28.38 13.21
C MET A 224 18.52 28.38 11.91
N GLN A 225 17.28 28.88 11.93
CA GLN A 225 16.40 28.95 10.78
C GLN A 225 15.90 30.38 10.53
N ASP A 226 16.37 31.36 11.30
CA ASP A 226 15.90 32.75 11.26
C ASP A 226 17.07 33.70 10.96
N PRO A 227 17.23 34.16 9.71
CA PRO A 227 18.36 34.98 9.30
C PRO A 227 18.35 36.40 9.90
N THR A 228 17.37 36.71 10.75
CA THR A 228 17.35 37.91 11.57
C THR A 228 17.96 37.73 12.96
N CYS A 229 18.30 36.49 13.32
CA CYS A 229 18.75 36.05 14.64
C CYS A 229 20.28 36.03 14.82
N THR A 230 21.08 36.54 13.89
CA THR A 230 22.54 36.77 14.08
C THR A 230 23.01 37.14 15.52
N PRO A 231 24.01 36.43 16.07
CA PRO A 231 24.69 36.80 17.30
C PRO A 231 25.27 38.23 17.27
N ALA A 232 25.19 38.94 18.39
CA ALA A 232 25.69 40.31 18.51
C ALA A 232 27.23 40.37 18.39
N GLY A 233 27.73 40.57 17.18
CA GLY A 233 29.17 40.64 16.91
C GLY A 233 29.56 40.60 15.43
N LEU A 234 28.71 40.01 14.57
CA LEU A 234 28.97 39.90 13.13
C LEU A 234 28.66 41.21 12.40
N SER A 235 29.68 41.78 11.77
CA SER A 235 29.56 42.98 10.95
C SER A 235 28.73 42.70 9.69
N LYS A 236 28.12 43.72 9.08
CA LYS A 236 27.40 43.60 7.80
C LYS A 236 28.24 42.96 6.69
N ARG A 237 29.57 43.10 6.74
CA ARG A 237 30.49 42.50 5.77
C ARG A 237 30.70 41.00 6.00
N GLU A 238 30.69 40.55 7.25
CA GLU A 238 30.85 39.12 7.56
C GLU A 238 29.60 38.33 7.11
N ARG A 239 28.41 38.93 7.24
CA ARG A 239 27.15 38.40 6.69
C ARG A 239 27.15 38.23 5.16
N GLU A 240 27.72 39.19 4.43
CA GLU A 240 27.85 39.12 2.96
C GLU A 240 28.92 38.10 2.50
N ILE A 241 29.86 37.73 3.38
CA ILE A 241 30.94 36.78 3.07
C ILE A 241 30.51 35.34 3.36
N GLY A 242 29.73 35.09 4.44
CA GLY A 242 29.16 33.76 4.73
C GLY A 242 28.30 33.22 3.58
N GLN A 243 27.43 34.07 3.03
CA GLN A 243 26.65 33.76 1.81
C GLN A 243 27.49 33.36 0.59
N LEU A 244 28.76 33.80 0.52
CA LEU A 244 29.66 33.44 -0.57
C LEU A 244 30.38 32.11 -0.32
N THR A 245 30.66 31.73 0.93
CA THR A 245 31.34 30.47 1.25
C THR A 245 30.47 29.24 1.04
N ASP A 246 29.15 29.32 1.29
CA ASP A 246 28.24 28.19 1.06
C ASP A 246 27.95 27.91 -0.42
N LEU A 247 28.14 28.91 -1.29
CA LEU A 247 28.03 28.76 -2.75
C LEU A 247 29.27 28.12 -3.39
N ILE A 248 30.39 28.07 -2.67
CA ILE A 248 31.64 27.42 -3.10
C ILE A 248 31.89 26.27 -2.13
N GLY A 249 31.00 25.27 -2.18
CA GLY A 249 31.25 23.94 -1.63
C GLY A 249 32.68 23.52 -1.97
N GLU A 250 33.39 23.13 -0.92
CA GLU A 250 34.74 22.58 -0.88
C GLU A 250 35.44 22.45 -2.24
N VAL A 251 36.03 23.55 -2.72
CA VAL A 251 37.19 23.44 -3.60
C VAL A 251 38.41 23.62 -2.72
N ASN A 252 39.01 22.52 -2.29
CA ASN A 252 40.41 22.54 -1.92
C ASN A 252 41.20 21.43 -2.65
N PRO A 253 42.46 21.74 -3.02
CA PRO A 253 43.31 20.96 -3.93
C PRO A 253 43.94 19.70 -3.33
#